data_AF-A0A6L8A5U6-F1
#
_entry.id   AF-A0A6L8A5U6-F1
#
_cell.length_a   1.000
_cell.length_b   1.000
_cell.length_c   1.000
_cell.angle_alpha   90.00
_cell.angle_beta   90.00
_cell.angle_gamma   90.00
#
_symmetry.space_group_name_H-M   'P 1'
#
loop_
_entity.id
_entity.type
_entity.pdbx_description
1 polymer ?
#
loop_
_entity_poly.entity_id
_entity_poly.type
_entity_poly.pdbx_seq_one_letter_code
_entity_poly.pdbx_strand_id
1 'polypeptide(L)'
;MAILAFVILSNVLLLLILLRKPGKRYLRSLIQSKSENPTQEASLLETIQNQMERQQNLLQSVKQNQQNLLRKTEDMEQSIKSIRRFQTVPTATAPPPRAMDNPQPTTRLSPADHLVQVLKQGGDQAALAQWPAVKVKITAASQNRIHRGDVAGLELEPAQAGASFLVFQVNRENLLVPNQETLGVFQRYQTGHRGLFALKRQPSPPTPQVGEPARVQPQGKLWRVVEQGAVLIRG
;
A
#
# COMPACT_ATOMS: atom_id res chain seq x y z
N MET A 1 -25.97 12.94 1.07
CA MET A 1 -25.74 14.39 0.86
C MET A 1 -24.52 14.94 1.62
N ALA A 2 -24.30 14.58 2.89
CA ALA A 2 -23.19 15.11 3.70
C ALA A 2 -21.76 14.75 3.21
N ILE A 3 -21.57 13.57 2.62
CA ILE A 3 -20.26 13.10 2.16
C ILE A 3 -19.79 13.88 0.93
N LEU A 4 -20.71 14.25 0.03
CA LEU A 4 -20.40 15.00 -1.18
C LEU A 4 -19.93 16.43 -0.84
N ALA A 5 -20.58 17.06 0.15
CA ALA A 5 -20.20 18.37 0.65
C ALA A 5 -18.79 18.36 1.26
N PHE A 6 -18.41 17.29 1.95
CA PHE A 6 -17.08 17.17 2.56
C PHE A 6 -15.97 17.00 1.52
N VAL A 7 -16.22 16.25 0.43
CA VAL A 7 -15.26 16.07 -0.68
C VAL A 7 -15.08 17.38 -1.45
N ILE A 8 -16.17 18.12 -1.69
CA ILE A 8 -16.10 19.43 -2.36
C ILE A 8 -15.34 20.43 -1.47
N LEU A 9 -15.64 20.47 -0.16
CA LEU A 9 -14.97 21.38 0.77
C LEU A 9 -13.48 21.05 0.91
N SER A 10 -13.12 19.76 0.94
CA SER A 10 -11.73 19.31 1.03
C SER A 10 -10.93 19.63 -0.24
N ASN A 11 -11.54 19.46 -1.42
CA ASN A 11 -10.92 19.82 -2.70
C ASN A 11 -10.77 21.35 -2.87
N VAL A 12 -11.76 22.14 -2.44
CA VAL A 12 -11.66 23.62 -2.47
C VAL A 12 -10.61 24.11 -1.49
N LEU A 13 -10.48 23.48 -0.31
CA LEU A 13 -9.45 23.81 0.67
C LEU A 13 -8.04 23.46 0.15
N LEU A 14 -7.89 22.32 -0.54
CA LEU A 14 -6.65 21.94 -1.20
C LEU A 14 -6.26 22.94 -2.31
N LEU A 15 -7.26 23.40 -3.09
CA LEU A 15 -7.07 24.41 -4.13
C LEU A 15 -6.63 25.76 -3.53
N LEU A 16 -7.24 26.19 -2.43
CA LEU A 16 -6.87 27.43 -1.71
C LEU A 16 -5.48 27.37 -1.09
N ILE A 17 -5.04 26.20 -0.62
CA ILE A 17 -3.68 26.00 -0.11
C ILE A 17 -2.66 26.05 -1.27
N LEU A 18 -3.00 25.49 -2.43
CA LEU A 18 -2.16 25.54 -3.63
C LEU A 18 -2.12 26.94 -4.29
N LEU A 19 -3.19 27.72 -4.17
CA LEU A 19 -3.27 29.12 -4.63
C LEU A 19 -2.62 30.12 -3.65
N ARG A 20 -2.28 29.71 -2.43
CA ARG A 20 -1.46 30.50 -1.48
C ARG A 20 0.01 30.48 -1.91
N LYS A 21 0.31 31.22 -2.97
CA LYS A 21 1.66 31.51 -3.48
C LYS A 21 2.65 31.92 -2.36
N PRO A 22 3.92 31.47 -2.40
CA PRO A 22 5.05 32.25 -1.92
C PRO A 22 5.57 33.13 -3.08
N GLY A 23 4.70 33.95 -3.68
CA GLY A 23 4.98 34.62 -4.97
C GLY A 23 5.58 36.01 -4.86
N LYS A 24 5.70 36.61 -3.66
CA LYS A 24 6.14 38.01 -3.51
C LYS A 24 7.62 38.19 -3.17
N ARG A 25 8.30 37.16 -2.64
CA ARG A 25 9.75 37.25 -2.36
C ARG A 25 10.61 36.88 -3.57
N TYR A 26 10.17 35.94 -4.40
CA TYR A 26 10.93 35.50 -5.58
C TYR A 26 10.90 36.51 -6.75
N LEU A 27 9.79 37.26 -6.89
CA LEU A 27 9.71 38.31 -7.92
C LEU A 27 10.49 39.58 -7.55
N ARG A 28 10.80 39.80 -6.26
CA ARG A 28 11.59 40.96 -5.82
C ARG A 28 13.08 40.78 -6.06
N SER A 29 13.58 39.55 -6.04
CA SER A 29 14.97 39.24 -6.39
C SER A 29 15.22 39.23 -7.90
N LEU A 30 14.19 39.08 -8.74
CA LEU A 30 14.33 39.13 -10.20
C LEU A 30 14.30 40.55 -10.78
N ILE A 31 13.71 41.53 -10.08
CA ILE A 31 13.64 42.93 -10.56
C ILE A 31 14.92 43.71 -10.18
N GLN A 32 15.76 43.17 -9.28
CA GLN A 32 16.97 43.85 -8.82
C GLN A 32 18.24 43.50 -9.60
N SER A 33 18.21 42.49 -10.48
CA SER A 33 19.27 42.24 -11.46
C SER A 33 18.90 42.90 -12.79
N LYS A 34 19.10 44.21 -12.88
CA LYS A 34 19.20 44.89 -14.17
C LYS A 34 20.46 44.34 -14.86
N SER A 35 20.27 43.32 -15.69
CA SER A 35 21.34 42.62 -16.43
C SER A 35 21.28 43.04 -17.90
N GLU A 36 22.35 43.63 -18.39
CA GLU A 36 22.56 44.19 -19.73
C GLU A 36 22.79 43.12 -20.81
N ASN A 37 22.02 42.01 -20.84
CA ASN A 37 22.30 40.97 -21.83
C ASN A 37 21.04 40.27 -22.40
N PRO A 38 20.63 40.56 -23.65
CA PRO A 38 19.41 40.02 -24.27
C PRO A 38 19.44 38.49 -24.46
N THR A 39 20.63 37.87 -24.40
CA THR A 39 20.79 36.41 -24.54
C THR A 39 20.32 35.64 -23.30
N GLN A 40 20.36 36.25 -22.10
CA GLN A 40 19.89 35.60 -20.87
C GLN A 40 18.36 35.60 -20.75
N GLU A 41 17.69 36.64 -21.26
CA GLU A 41 16.23 36.72 -21.26
C GLU A 41 15.60 35.67 -22.20
N ALA A 42 16.23 35.40 -23.35
CA ALA A 42 15.78 34.37 -24.29
C ALA A 42 15.85 32.95 -23.67
N SER A 43 16.95 32.63 -22.96
CA SER A 43 17.13 31.35 -22.29
C SER A 43 16.14 31.15 -21.13
N LEU A 44 15.81 32.22 -20.41
CA LEU A 44 14.80 32.20 -19.35
C LEU A 44 13.39 31.97 -19.89
N LEU A 45 13.03 32.62 -21.00
CA LEU A 45 11.73 32.42 -21.67
C LEU A 45 11.57 31.00 -22.19
N GLU A 46 12.62 30.43 -22.79
CA GLU A 46 12.62 29.04 -23.27
C GLU A 46 12.48 28.04 -22.11
N THR A 47 13.12 28.31 -20.98
CA THR A 47 13.00 27.49 -19.77
C THR A 47 11.58 27.54 -19.20
N ILE A 48 10.96 28.73 -19.18
CA ILE A 48 9.59 28.92 -18.71
C ILE A 48 8.59 28.23 -19.66
N GLN A 49 8.78 28.33 -20.98
CA GLN A 49 7.95 27.62 -21.95
C GLN A 49 8.04 26.11 -21.80
N ASN A 50 9.27 25.57 -21.70
CA ASN A 50 9.49 24.14 -21.44
C ASN A 50 8.83 23.66 -20.15
N GLN A 51 8.81 24.49 -19.10
CA GLN A 51 8.10 24.17 -17.86
C GLN A 51 6.58 24.16 -18.04
N MET A 52 6.01 25.13 -18.77
CA MET A 52 4.57 25.15 -19.05
C MET A 52 4.13 23.95 -19.88
N GLU A 53 4.90 23.57 -20.89
CA GLU A 53 4.60 22.42 -21.73
C GLU A 53 4.63 21.11 -20.93
N ARG A 54 5.62 20.93 -20.05
CA ARG A 54 5.65 19.80 -19.11
C ARG A 54 4.43 19.77 -18.19
N GLN A 55 3.99 20.92 -17.69
CA GLN A 55 2.80 21.00 -16.85
C GLN A 55 1.51 20.65 -17.63
N GLN A 56 1.39 21.08 -18.88
CA GLN A 56 0.26 20.72 -19.73
C GLN A 56 0.24 19.21 -20.05
N ASN A 57 1.39 18.64 -20.38
CA ASN A 57 1.52 17.20 -20.64
C ASN A 57 1.18 16.36 -19.40
N LEU A 58 1.60 16.80 -18.21
CA LEU A 58 1.21 16.19 -16.93
C LEU A 58 -0.30 16.26 -16.71
N LEU A 59 -0.91 17.43 -16.94
CA LEU A 59 -2.36 17.62 -16.77
C LEU A 59 -3.15 16.71 -17.72
N GLN A 60 -2.71 16.60 -18.97
CA GLN A 60 -3.32 15.74 -19.97
C GLN A 60 -3.19 14.25 -19.61
N SER A 61 -2.01 13.84 -19.13
CA SER A 61 -1.78 12.47 -18.65
C SER A 61 -2.69 12.13 -17.46
N VAL A 62 -2.82 13.03 -16.49
CA VAL A 62 -3.73 12.84 -15.35
C VAL A 62 -5.18 12.72 -15.81
N LYS A 63 -5.63 13.57 -16.74
CA LYS A 63 -6.99 13.52 -17.28
C LYS A 63 -7.27 12.21 -18.01
N GLN A 64 -6.32 11.73 -18.81
CA GLN A 64 -6.44 10.44 -19.51
C GLN A 64 -6.46 9.26 -18.52
N ASN A 65 -5.62 9.29 -17.49
CA ASN A 65 -5.61 8.28 -16.44
C ASN A 65 -6.93 8.24 -15.66
N GLN A 66 -7.54 9.40 -15.38
CA GLN A 66 -8.86 9.47 -14.75
C GLN A 66 -9.95 8.85 -15.63
N GLN A 67 -9.95 9.14 -16.94
CA GLN A 67 -10.91 8.53 -17.87
C GLN A 67 -10.74 7.01 -17.99
N ASN A 68 -9.50 6.52 -18.03
CA ASN A 68 -9.22 5.09 -18.01
C ASN A 68 -9.67 4.43 -16.71
N LEU A 69 -9.50 5.11 -15.58
CA LEU A 69 -9.96 4.61 -14.29
C LEU A 69 -11.49 4.48 -14.26
N LEU A 70 -12.20 5.51 -14.74
CA LEU A 70 -13.67 5.52 -14.81
C LEU A 70 -14.22 4.38 -15.69
N ARG A 71 -13.65 4.19 -16.89
CA ARG A 71 -14.03 3.06 -17.75
C ARG A 71 -13.79 1.71 -17.07
N LYS A 72 -12.63 1.55 -16.43
CA LYS A 72 -12.29 0.30 -15.75
C LYS A 72 -13.21 0.01 -14.56
N THR A 73 -13.69 1.04 -13.85
CA THR A 73 -14.70 0.88 -12.80
C THR A 73 -16.07 0.49 -13.37
N GLU A 74 -16.47 1.05 -14.52
CA GLU A 74 -17.73 0.67 -15.19
C GLU A 74 -17.69 -0.79 -15.68
N ASP A 75 -16.58 -1.22 -16.30
CA ASP A 75 -16.38 -2.60 -16.74
C ASP A 75 -16.41 -3.58 -15.56
N MET A 76 -15.79 -3.21 -14.44
CA MET A 76 -15.78 -4.01 -13.23
C MET A 76 -17.18 -4.10 -12.59
N GLU A 77 -17.96 -3.02 -12.61
CA GLU A 77 -19.34 -3.03 -12.12
C GLU A 77 -20.24 -3.94 -12.99
N GLN A 78 -20.06 -3.92 -14.31
CA GLN A 78 -20.78 -4.81 -15.22
C GLN A 78 -20.40 -6.28 -15.01
N SER A 79 -19.12 -6.57 -14.77
CA SER A 79 -18.64 -7.92 -14.45
C SER A 79 -19.23 -8.45 -13.13
N ILE A 80 -19.35 -7.61 -12.11
CA ILE A 80 -19.98 -8.00 -10.83
C ILE A 80 -21.48 -8.28 -11.02
N LYS A 81 -22.18 -7.49 -11.87
CA LYS A 81 -23.60 -7.71 -12.17
C LYS A 81 -23.85 -9.01 -12.95
N SER A 82 -22.94 -9.45 -13.81
CA SER A 82 -23.09 -10.72 -14.55
C SER A 82 -22.84 -11.94 -13.66
N ILE A 83 -21.89 -11.88 -12.72
CA ILE A 83 -21.60 -12.95 -11.75
C ILE A 83 -22.81 -13.22 -10.83
N ARG A 84 -23.58 -12.18 -10.48
CA ARG A 84 -24.76 -12.33 -9.60
C ARG A 84 -25.94 -13.08 -10.25
N ARG A 85 -25.97 -13.23 -11.58
CA ARG A 85 -27.04 -13.95 -12.31
C ARG A 85 -26.85 -15.47 -12.37
N PHE A 86 -25.71 -16.00 -11.91
CA PHE A 86 -25.43 -17.44 -11.92
C PHE A 86 -25.60 -18.14 -10.55
N GLN A 87 -26.05 -17.43 -9.50
CA GLN A 87 -26.29 -18.00 -8.17
C GLN A 87 -27.79 -18.04 -7.81
N THR A 88 -28.57 -18.78 -8.60
CA THR A 88 -29.90 -19.26 -8.17
C THR A 88 -30.14 -20.65 -8.76
N VAL A 89 -29.89 -21.71 -7.98
CA VAL A 89 -30.36 -23.08 -8.24
C VAL A 89 -30.83 -23.71 -6.91
N PRO A 90 -31.94 -24.48 -6.87
CA PRO A 90 -32.80 -24.64 -5.71
C PRO A 90 -32.51 -25.88 -4.84
N THR A 91 -33.16 -25.89 -3.67
CA THR A 91 -33.32 -26.96 -2.68
C THR A 91 -33.69 -28.32 -3.28
N ALA A 92 -32.95 -29.40 -2.98
CA ALA A 92 -33.47 -30.77 -2.97
C ALA A 92 -32.59 -31.78 -2.19
N THR A 93 -33.21 -32.38 -1.17
CA THR A 93 -33.21 -33.80 -0.75
C THR A 93 -31.90 -34.58 -0.53
N ALA A 94 -31.68 -34.98 0.72
CA ALA A 94 -30.64 -35.90 1.19
C ALA A 94 -30.85 -37.36 0.73
N PRO A 95 -29.75 -38.12 0.48
CA PRO A 95 -29.74 -39.59 0.50
C PRO A 95 -28.95 -40.19 1.69
N PRO A 96 -29.15 -41.48 2.03
CA PRO A 96 -28.80 -42.09 3.32
C PRO A 96 -27.33 -42.58 3.40
N PRO A 97 -26.82 -42.94 4.61
CA PRO A 97 -25.39 -43.12 4.84
C PRO A 97 -24.95 -44.54 4.50
N ARG A 98 -23.88 -44.70 3.70
CA ARG A 98 -23.14 -45.96 3.63
C ARG A 98 -21.63 -45.75 3.49
N ALA A 99 -20.96 -46.50 4.37
CA ALA A 99 -19.62 -47.08 4.32
C ALA A 99 -18.42 -46.13 4.42
N MET A 100 -17.77 -46.28 5.59
CA MET A 100 -16.35 -46.09 5.87
C MET A 100 -15.46 -46.25 4.63
N ASP A 101 -14.74 -45.18 4.30
CA ASP A 101 -13.35 -45.28 3.92
C ASP A 101 -12.55 -44.32 4.79
N ASN A 102 -11.48 -44.85 5.38
CA ASN A 102 -10.62 -44.18 6.34
C ASN A 102 -10.18 -42.81 5.82
N PRO A 103 -10.44 -41.70 6.54
CA PRO A 103 -9.73 -40.48 6.28
C PRO A 103 -8.30 -40.67 6.82
N GLN A 104 -7.38 -40.82 5.88
CA GLN A 104 -5.96 -40.54 6.05
C GLN A 104 -5.80 -39.32 6.98
N PRO A 105 -4.96 -39.38 8.03
CA PRO A 105 -4.86 -38.29 8.98
C PRO A 105 -4.22 -37.09 8.29
N THR A 106 -5.04 -36.22 7.72
CA THR A 106 -4.64 -34.84 7.51
C THR A 106 -4.41 -34.29 8.90
N THR A 107 -3.13 -34.18 9.28
CA THR A 107 -2.68 -33.51 10.48
C THR A 107 -3.41 -32.18 10.54
N ARG A 108 -4.46 -32.08 11.37
CA ARG A 108 -5.16 -30.82 11.63
C ARG A 108 -4.13 -29.94 12.29
N LEU A 109 -3.45 -29.13 11.49
CA LEU A 109 -2.55 -28.11 11.99
C LEU A 109 -3.35 -27.25 12.96
N SER A 110 -2.71 -26.90 14.08
CA SER A 110 -3.30 -25.93 15.00
C SER A 110 -3.68 -24.68 14.21
N PRO A 111 -4.81 -24.02 14.51
CA PRO A 111 -5.22 -22.80 13.81
C PRO A 111 -4.10 -21.74 13.70
N ALA A 112 -3.18 -21.73 14.68
CA ALA A 112 -2.01 -20.87 14.70
C ALA A 112 -0.88 -21.32 13.76
N ASP A 113 -0.62 -22.62 13.65
CA ASP A 113 0.34 -23.17 12.68
C ASP A 113 -0.18 -23.00 11.25
N HIS A 114 -1.49 -23.12 11.08
CA HIS A 114 -2.18 -22.80 9.83
C HIS A 114 -2.03 -21.33 9.46
N LEU A 115 -2.20 -20.39 10.40
CA LEU A 115 -1.99 -18.96 10.13
C LEU A 115 -0.52 -18.65 9.79
N VAL A 116 0.45 -19.22 10.49
CA VAL A 116 1.88 -19.06 10.14
C VAL A 116 2.16 -19.64 8.75
N GLN A 117 1.56 -20.78 8.40
CA GLN A 117 1.71 -21.38 7.07
C GLN A 117 1.06 -20.52 5.99
N VAL A 118 -0.14 -19.99 6.22
CA VAL A 118 -0.83 -19.06 5.32
C VAL A 118 -0.01 -17.77 5.13
N LEU A 119 0.57 -17.24 6.21
CA LEU A 119 1.45 -16.07 6.15
C LEU A 119 2.73 -16.39 5.34
N LYS A 120 3.32 -17.58 5.49
CA LYS A 120 4.53 -18.01 4.76
C LYS A 120 4.29 -18.40 3.30
N GLN A 121 3.09 -18.83 2.95
CA GLN A 121 2.72 -19.24 1.59
C GLN A 121 2.17 -18.09 0.74
N GLY A 122 2.09 -16.87 1.30
CA GLY A 122 1.79 -15.64 0.55
C GLY A 122 0.39 -15.52 -0.07
N GLY A 123 -0.46 -16.53 0.04
CA GLY A 123 -1.46 -16.76 -1.01
C GLY A 123 -2.91 -16.53 -0.64
N ASP A 124 -3.35 -16.90 0.55
CA ASP A 124 -4.80 -17.00 0.78
C ASP A 124 -5.37 -15.80 1.55
N GLN A 125 -5.74 -14.76 0.80
CA GLN A 125 -6.43 -13.58 1.30
C GLN A 125 -7.74 -13.92 2.02
N ALA A 126 -8.46 -14.94 1.55
CA ALA A 126 -9.70 -15.36 2.19
C ALA A 126 -9.41 -15.98 3.56
N ALA A 127 -8.28 -16.68 3.68
CA ALA A 127 -7.83 -17.22 4.96
C ALA A 127 -7.39 -16.09 5.90
N LEU A 128 -6.59 -15.10 5.46
CA LEU A 128 -6.12 -14.00 6.32
C LEU A 128 -7.21 -13.01 6.74
N ALA A 129 -8.21 -12.76 5.88
CA ALA A 129 -9.32 -11.86 6.19
C ALA A 129 -10.19 -12.34 7.37
N GLN A 130 -10.15 -13.64 7.67
CA GLN A 130 -10.89 -14.24 8.78
C GLN A 130 -10.22 -14.01 10.14
N TRP A 131 -8.97 -13.51 10.17
CA TRP A 131 -8.21 -13.32 11.40
C TRP A 131 -8.22 -11.86 11.87
N PRO A 132 -8.42 -11.61 13.18
CA PRO A 132 -8.35 -10.26 13.72
C PRO A 132 -6.91 -9.74 13.62
N ALA A 133 -6.75 -8.61 12.94
CA ALA A 133 -5.45 -7.96 12.72
C ALA A 133 -5.51 -6.49 13.12
N VAL A 134 -4.42 -5.98 13.70
CA VAL A 134 -4.24 -4.55 13.94
C VAL A 134 -3.51 -3.95 12.74
N LYS A 135 -4.16 -2.98 12.10
CA LYS A 135 -3.55 -2.21 11.00
C LYS A 135 -2.59 -1.18 11.57
N VAL A 136 -1.34 -1.19 11.10
CA VAL A 136 -0.29 -0.30 11.61
C VAL A 136 0.50 0.37 10.48
N LYS A 137 1.14 1.48 10.81
CA LYS A 137 2.09 2.20 9.95
C LYS A 137 3.32 2.60 10.75
N ILE A 138 4.40 2.95 10.05
CA ILE A 138 5.64 3.43 10.66
C ILE A 138 5.39 4.82 11.27
N THR A 139 5.85 5.04 12.50
CA THR A 139 5.75 6.37 13.13
C THR A 139 6.62 7.38 12.38
N ALA A 140 6.26 8.66 12.42
CA ALA A 140 7.08 9.72 11.80
C ALA A 140 8.51 9.75 12.37
N ALA A 141 8.67 9.50 13.68
CA ALA A 141 9.96 9.40 14.33
C ALA A 141 10.81 8.25 13.77
N SER A 142 10.22 7.05 13.65
CA SER A 142 10.89 5.88 13.07
C SER A 142 11.22 6.08 11.60
N GLN A 143 10.33 6.73 10.84
CA GLN A 143 10.58 7.06 9.44
C GLN A 143 11.81 7.96 9.32
N ASN A 144 11.95 8.98 10.18
CA ASN A 144 13.13 9.85 10.19
C ASN A 144 14.41 9.10 10.56
N ARG A 145 14.35 8.12 11.47
CA ARG A 145 15.49 7.26 11.83
C ARG A 145 15.93 6.39 10.65
N ILE A 146 14.99 5.78 9.94
CA ILE A 146 15.26 5.01 8.71
C ILE A 146 16.00 5.86 7.67
N HIS A 147 15.56 7.10 7.45
CA HIS A 147 16.24 8.02 6.52
C HIS A 147 17.69 8.33 6.92
N ARG A 148 17.99 8.28 8.22
CA ARG A 148 19.35 8.49 8.77
C ARG A 148 20.16 7.19 8.85
N GLY A 149 19.59 6.05 8.45
CA GLY A 149 20.23 4.73 8.50
C GLY A 149 20.13 4.02 9.85
N ASP A 150 19.41 4.59 10.83
CA ASP A 150 19.15 3.95 12.11
C ASP A 150 17.85 3.13 12.03
N VAL A 151 18.01 1.81 12.11
CA VAL A 151 16.95 0.83 11.85
C VAL A 151 16.61 -0.05 13.04
N ALA A 152 17.27 0.16 14.19
CA ALA A 152 17.07 -0.66 15.38
C ALA A 152 15.83 -0.22 16.17
N GLY A 153 14.97 -1.15 16.55
CA GLY A 153 13.82 -0.86 17.41
C GLY A 153 12.88 0.19 16.81
N LEU A 154 12.51 0.01 15.55
CA LEU A 154 11.51 0.85 14.89
C LEU A 154 10.16 0.70 15.57
N GLU A 155 9.41 1.78 15.59
CA GLU A 155 8.10 1.87 16.20
C GLU A 155 7.01 2.03 15.14
N LEU A 156 5.88 1.38 15.39
CA LEU A 156 4.70 1.39 14.55
C LEU A 156 3.52 1.87 15.38
N GLU A 157 2.63 2.66 14.77
CA GLU A 157 1.40 3.12 15.39
C GLU A 157 0.17 2.52 14.70
N PRO A 158 -0.92 2.26 15.45
CA PRO A 158 -2.20 1.88 14.86
C PRO A 158 -2.71 2.93 13.87
N ALA A 159 -3.18 2.50 12.70
CA ALA A 159 -3.76 3.37 11.69
C ALA A 159 -4.83 2.65 10.87
N GLN A 160 -5.96 3.32 10.60
CA GLN A 160 -6.99 2.76 9.72
C GLN A 160 -6.75 3.09 8.25
N ALA A 161 -6.34 4.33 7.97
CA ALA A 161 -5.95 4.80 6.65
C ALA A 161 -4.41 4.90 6.56
N GLY A 162 -3.86 4.55 5.40
CA GLY A 162 -2.41 4.57 5.17
C GLY A 162 -1.61 3.52 5.96
N ALA A 163 -2.28 2.51 6.53
CA ALA A 163 -1.61 1.38 7.12
C ALA A 163 -0.93 0.53 6.04
N SER A 164 0.35 0.29 6.20
CA SER A 164 1.17 -0.51 5.28
C SER A 164 1.37 -1.94 5.78
N PHE A 165 1.08 -2.20 7.06
CA PHE A 165 1.34 -3.48 7.71
C PHE A 165 0.17 -3.92 8.59
N LEU A 166 0.16 -5.21 8.87
CA LEU A 166 -0.83 -5.91 9.69
C LEU A 166 -0.10 -6.63 10.82
N VAL A 167 -0.60 -6.49 12.05
CA VAL A 167 -0.14 -7.25 13.22
C VAL A 167 -1.19 -8.31 13.55
N PHE A 168 -0.77 -9.56 13.56
CA PHE A 168 -1.56 -10.72 13.98
C PHE A 168 -1.04 -11.25 15.30
N GLN A 169 -1.93 -11.60 16.22
CA GLN A 169 -1.56 -12.31 17.44
C GLN A 169 -1.73 -13.81 17.22
N VAL A 170 -0.62 -14.56 17.26
CA VAL A 170 -0.58 -15.99 16.92
C VAL A 170 0.29 -16.69 17.95
N ASN A 171 -0.23 -17.72 18.63
CA ASN A 171 0.53 -18.45 19.66
C ASN A 171 1.19 -17.55 20.73
N ARG A 172 0.53 -16.46 21.14
CA ARG A 172 1.05 -15.41 22.05
C ARG A 172 2.20 -14.57 21.50
N GLU A 173 2.55 -14.75 20.24
CA GLU A 173 3.50 -13.90 19.51
C GLU A 173 2.74 -12.86 18.69
N ASN A 174 3.35 -11.70 18.47
CA ASN A 174 2.78 -10.68 17.58
C ASN A 174 3.61 -10.64 16.31
N LEU A 175 2.98 -11.07 15.22
CA LEU A 175 3.58 -11.22 13.91
C LEU A 175 3.16 -10.06 13.04
N LEU A 176 4.14 -9.36 12.49
CA LEU A 176 3.96 -8.25 11.58
C LEU A 176 4.20 -8.74 10.16
N VAL A 177 3.27 -8.38 9.26
CA VAL A 177 3.40 -8.63 7.82
C VAL A 177 3.02 -7.40 7.00
N PRO A 178 3.65 -7.19 5.83
CA PRO A 178 3.21 -6.18 4.88
C PRO A 178 1.82 -6.53 4.33
N ASN A 179 1.02 -5.50 4.04
CA ASN A 179 -0.21 -5.70 3.27
C ASN A 179 0.11 -5.91 1.77
N GLN A 180 -0.92 -6.22 0.97
CA GLN A 180 -0.76 -6.52 -0.45
C GLN A 180 -0.17 -5.34 -1.25
N GLU A 181 -0.61 -4.12 -0.95
CA GLU A 181 -0.13 -2.92 -1.61
C GLU A 181 1.38 -2.74 -1.36
N THR A 182 1.80 -2.97 -0.12
CA THR A 182 3.19 -2.87 0.32
C THR A 182 4.07 -3.97 -0.29
N LEU A 183 3.56 -5.19 -0.38
CA LEU A 183 4.21 -6.28 -1.13
C LEU A 183 4.42 -5.92 -2.61
N GLY A 184 3.40 -5.31 -3.24
CA GLY A 184 3.50 -4.81 -4.62
C GLY A 184 4.55 -3.70 -4.78
N VAL A 185 4.66 -2.80 -3.80
CA VAL A 185 5.70 -1.75 -3.76
C VAL A 185 7.09 -2.37 -3.63
N PHE A 186 7.28 -3.35 -2.72
CA PHE A 186 8.56 -4.06 -2.58
C PHE A 186 8.99 -4.75 -3.86
N GLN A 187 8.07 -5.38 -4.59
CA GLN A 187 8.36 -5.98 -5.88
C GLN A 187 8.75 -4.94 -6.94
N ARG A 188 8.02 -3.82 -7.00
CA ARG A 188 8.21 -2.79 -8.03
C ARG A 188 9.55 -2.06 -7.87
N TYR A 189 9.89 -1.69 -6.64
CA TYR A 189 11.09 -0.90 -6.38
C TYR A 189 12.29 -1.75 -5.95
N GLN A 190 12.09 -3.04 -5.71
CA GLN A 190 13.11 -3.96 -5.17
C GLN A 190 13.79 -3.42 -3.91
N THR A 191 13.06 -2.64 -3.13
CA THR A 191 13.48 -2.05 -1.86
C THR A 191 12.50 -2.48 -0.79
N GLY A 192 13.01 -3.13 0.25
CA GLY A 192 12.23 -3.45 1.44
C GLY A 192 12.14 -2.23 2.34
N HIS A 193 11.22 -2.25 3.29
CA HIS A 193 11.27 -1.31 4.41
C HIS A 193 12.44 -1.70 5.33
N ARG A 194 13.54 -0.95 5.22
CA ARG A 194 14.76 -1.14 6.01
C ARG A 194 14.43 -1.20 7.51
N GLY A 195 14.95 -2.21 8.20
CA GLY A 195 14.67 -2.46 9.63
C GLY A 195 13.40 -3.25 9.93
N LEU A 196 12.51 -3.43 8.96
CA LEU A 196 11.27 -4.21 9.12
C LEU A 196 11.33 -5.53 8.35
N PHE A 197 11.72 -5.47 7.07
CA PHE A 197 11.80 -6.63 6.19
C PHE A 197 13.05 -6.62 5.34
N ALA A 198 13.76 -7.75 5.32
CA ALA A 198 14.81 -8.01 4.35
C ALA A 198 14.19 -8.54 3.06
N LEU A 199 14.76 -8.18 1.91
CA LEU A 199 14.33 -8.76 0.64
C LEU A 199 15.21 -9.96 0.30
N LYS A 200 14.58 -11.12 0.10
CA LYS A 200 15.22 -12.32 -0.43
C LYS A 200 14.75 -12.49 -1.89
N ARG A 201 15.70 -12.47 -2.82
CA ARG A 201 15.44 -12.60 -4.26
C ARG A 201 15.38 -14.06 -4.65
N GLN A 202 14.45 -14.42 -5.54
CA GLN A 202 14.35 -15.78 -6.08
C GLN A 202 14.35 -15.77 -7.62
N PRO A 203 14.98 -16.79 -8.25
CA PRO A 203 15.23 -16.83 -9.70
C PRO A 203 13.99 -17.12 -10.58
N SER A 204 12.93 -17.71 -10.01
CA SER A 204 11.75 -18.16 -10.76
C SER A 204 10.50 -17.51 -10.16
N PRO A 205 9.47 -17.15 -10.95
CA PRO A 205 8.61 -16.01 -10.65
C PRO A 205 7.83 -16.20 -9.34
N PRO A 206 8.26 -15.57 -8.24
CA PRO A 206 7.43 -15.51 -7.06
C PRO A 206 6.52 -14.28 -7.20
N THR A 207 5.22 -14.48 -7.03
CA THR A 207 4.38 -13.37 -6.58
C THR A 207 4.99 -12.86 -5.27
N PRO A 208 5.13 -11.53 -5.06
CA PRO A 208 5.73 -11.02 -3.84
C PRO A 208 4.97 -11.55 -2.63
N GLN A 209 5.70 -12.20 -1.74
CA GLN A 209 5.11 -12.90 -0.60
C GLN A 209 5.97 -12.77 0.64
N VAL A 210 5.35 -12.94 1.79
CA VAL A 210 6.07 -12.95 3.07
C VAL A 210 6.78 -14.29 3.19
N GLY A 211 8.12 -14.27 3.24
CA GLY A 211 8.91 -15.46 3.54
C GLY A 211 8.92 -15.75 5.04
N GLU A 212 9.18 -14.71 5.84
CA GLU A 212 9.17 -14.74 7.30
C GLU A 212 8.48 -13.49 7.85
N PRO A 213 7.51 -13.62 8.77
CA PRO A 213 6.92 -12.46 9.43
C PRO A 213 7.96 -11.77 10.33
N ALA A 214 7.86 -10.46 10.47
CA ALA A 214 8.62 -9.72 11.47
C ALA A 214 7.97 -9.91 12.85
N ARG A 215 8.73 -9.77 13.94
CA ARG A 215 8.17 -9.85 15.30
C ARG A 215 8.10 -8.47 15.93
N VAL A 216 6.99 -8.23 16.61
CA VAL A 216 6.76 -6.98 17.34
C VAL A 216 6.35 -7.23 18.78
N GLN A 217 6.59 -6.24 19.63
CA GLN A 217 6.11 -6.22 21.01
C GLN A 217 5.32 -4.94 21.28
N PRO A 218 4.25 -5.00 22.07
CA PRO A 218 3.55 -3.79 22.50
C PRO A 218 4.44 -2.98 23.46
N GLN A 219 4.57 -1.68 23.20
CA GLN A 219 5.25 -0.72 24.04
C GLN A 219 4.32 0.49 24.25
N GLY A 220 3.51 0.42 25.30
CA GLY A 220 2.44 1.39 25.53
C GLY A 220 1.40 1.34 24.41
N LYS A 221 1.30 2.42 23.63
CA LYS A 221 0.38 2.53 22.48
C LYS A 221 1.02 2.17 21.13
N LEU A 222 2.32 1.89 21.13
CA LEU A 222 3.11 1.62 19.94
C LEU A 222 3.48 0.14 19.88
N TRP A 223 3.86 -0.31 18.69
CA TRP A 223 4.45 -1.61 18.47
C TRP A 223 5.92 -1.43 18.12
N ARG A 224 6.80 -2.06 18.89
CA ARG A 224 8.23 -2.04 18.63
C ARG A 224 8.66 -3.29 17.89
N VAL A 225 9.40 -3.11 16.82
CA VAL A 225 10.04 -4.21 16.07
C VAL A 225 11.17 -4.78 16.92
N VAL A 226 11.10 -6.08 17.18
CA VAL A 226 12.12 -6.82 17.93
C VAL A 226 12.90 -7.79 17.05
N GLU A 227 12.29 -8.24 15.94
CA GLU A 227 12.94 -9.11 14.96
C GLU A 227 12.50 -8.72 13.55
N GLN A 228 13.48 -8.64 12.64
CA GLN A 228 13.24 -8.32 11.23
C GLN A 228 12.69 -9.54 10.49
N GLY A 229 11.68 -9.35 9.66
CA GLY A 229 11.13 -10.39 8.79
C GLY A 229 11.82 -10.46 7.44
N ALA A 230 11.30 -11.31 6.55
CA ALA A 230 11.77 -11.43 5.18
C ALA A 230 10.62 -11.47 4.18
N VAL A 231 10.80 -10.80 3.04
CA VAL A 231 9.89 -10.83 1.89
C VAL A 231 10.62 -11.45 0.71
N LEU A 232 9.94 -12.38 0.05
CA LEU A 232 10.40 -13.02 -1.17
C LEU A 232 9.90 -12.21 -2.37
N ILE A 233 10.82 -11.80 -3.24
CA ILE A 233 10.51 -11.06 -4.46
C ILE A 233 11.24 -11.68 -5.66
N ARG A 234 10.76 -11.38 -6.87
CA ARG A 234 11.46 -11.73 -8.10
C ARG A 234 12.82 -11.02 -8.15
N GLY A 235 13.88 -11.76 -8.46
CA GLY A 235 15.25 -11.26 -8.60
C GLY A 235 15.91 -11.60 -9.91
#